data_AF-A0A9P9IC44-F1
#
_entry.id   AF-A0A9P9IC44-F1
#
_cell.length_a   1.000
_cell.length_b   1.000
_cell.length_c   1.000
_cell.angle_alpha   90.00
_cell.angle_beta   90.00
_cell.angle_gamma   90.00
#
_symmetry.space_group_name_H-M   'P 1'
#
loop_
_entity.id
_entity.type
_entity.pdbx_description
1 polymer ?
#
loop_
_entity_poly.entity_id
_entity_poly.type
_entity_poly.pdbx_seq_one_letter_code
_entity_poly.pdbx_strand_id
1 'polypeptide(L)'
;MASLSSASKVASKEAAAFSDGTTDYKPLRSNTKYDPKKLHIADTTMTWSNIHLHINWLNTTLIIIIPIIGLISAYWVPLRLYTAIWVVIFYFNTSLGITAGYHRLWAHTSYKATTPLKIYLAAAGAGAVEGSIRWWSHGHRAHHRYTDTEKDPYSVRKGLLYSHIGWMVFKQNPKRQGRTDITDLNEDPIVVWQHRNYLKCVIFMAFVLPTIVAGFGWSDWLGGFVYAGILRICFVQQATFCVNSLAHWLGDQPFDDRNSPRDHLITALVTLGEGYHNFHHEFPSDYRNAIEWYQYDPTKWSIWIWKQLGLAYDLKQFRQNEIEKGRVQQMQKKLDQKCATLDWGTPLEQLPVVHWDDFVADSKNGKALIAIAGVIHNVPDFIKDHPGGKALISSAIGKDATAIFNGGVYNHSNAAHNLLSTMRVGVLRGGCEVEIWKRVQFEDEDASST
;
A
#
# COMPACT_ATOMS: atom_id res chain seq x y z
N MET A 1 -46.26 38.81 -27.47
CA MET A 1 -44.78 38.82 -27.39
C MET A 1 -44.40 38.01 -26.15
N ALA A 2 -44.29 36.68 -26.16
CA ALA A 2 -43.29 35.84 -26.84
C ALA A 2 -41.86 36.37 -26.62
N SER A 3 -41.13 35.87 -25.61
CA SER A 3 -40.23 34.71 -25.73
C SER A 3 -39.33 34.62 -24.48
N LEU A 4 -39.39 33.51 -23.74
CA LEU A 4 -38.31 33.12 -22.82
C LEU A 4 -37.92 31.67 -23.14
N SER A 5 -36.83 31.59 -23.89
CA SER A 5 -35.76 30.58 -23.89
C SER A 5 -36.08 29.22 -23.24
N SER A 6 -36.33 28.20 -24.08
CA SER A 6 -36.24 26.79 -23.72
C SER A 6 -34.77 26.36 -23.57
N ALA A 7 -34.28 26.27 -22.34
CA ALA A 7 -33.01 25.59 -22.06
C ALA A 7 -33.24 24.06 -22.09
N SER A 8 -32.65 23.38 -23.08
CA SER A 8 -32.68 21.92 -23.16
C SER A 8 -31.83 21.32 -22.03
N LYS A 9 -32.48 20.62 -21.10
CA LYS A 9 -31.78 19.70 -20.17
C LYS A 9 -31.25 18.52 -20.98
N VAL A 10 -29.97 18.56 -21.34
CA VAL A 10 -29.27 17.36 -21.82
C VAL A 10 -29.13 16.43 -20.62
N ALA A 11 -29.97 15.41 -20.58
CA ALA A 11 -29.83 14.31 -19.63
C ALA A 11 -28.50 13.60 -19.92
N SER A 12 -27.61 13.57 -18.93
CA SER A 12 -26.43 12.72 -18.96
C SER A 12 -26.89 11.27 -19.13
N LYS A 13 -26.64 10.67 -20.30
CA LYS A 13 -26.78 9.22 -20.46
C LYS A 13 -25.85 8.55 -19.44
N GLU A 14 -26.42 7.88 -18.44
CA GLU A 14 -25.66 6.93 -17.62
C GLU A 14 -24.95 5.96 -18.58
N ALA A 15 -23.63 5.88 -18.48
CA ALA A 15 -22.85 4.92 -19.26
C ALA A 15 -23.39 3.52 -18.98
N ALA A 16 -23.65 2.75 -20.05
CA ALA A 16 -24.11 1.38 -19.91
C ALA A 16 -23.15 0.60 -19.00
N ALA A 17 -23.67 -0.07 -17.98
CA ALA A 17 -22.86 -0.86 -17.07
C ALA A 17 -22.10 -1.93 -17.86
N PHE A 18 -20.78 -1.82 -17.92
CA PHE A 18 -19.94 -2.88 -18.47
C PHE A 18 -20.07 -4.13 -17.61
N SER A 19 -20.33 -5.28 -18.24
CA SER A 19 -20.33 -6.57 -17.55
C SER A 19 -18.95 -6.78 -16.92
N ASP A 20 -18.90 -6.96 -15.61
CA ASP A 20 -17.64 -7.08 -14.86
C ASP A 20 -16.99 -8.48 -14.96
N GLY A 21 -17.50 -9.32 -15.88
CA GLY A 21 -17.09 -10.69 -16.11
C GLY A 21 -17.47 -11.67 -14.99
N THR A 22 -18.11 -11.20 -13.92
CA THR A 22 -18.49 -12.07 -12.80
C THR A 22 -19.88 -12.66 -13.02
N THR A 23 -20.01 -13.98 -13.00
CA THR A 23 -21.33 -14.62 -12.94
C THR A 23 -21.91 -14.40 -11.55
N ASP A 24 -23.20 -14.07 -11.47
CA ASP A 24 -23.90 -13.91 -10.20
C ASP A 24 -23.66 -15.09 -9.24
N TYR A 25 -23.54 -14.76 -7.95
CA TYR A 25 -23.30 -15.72 -6.87
C TYR A 25 -24.31 -16.88 -6.97
N LYS A 26 -23.82 -18.05 -7.39
CA LYS A 26 -24.52 -19.33 -7.23
C LYS A 26 -23.89 -20.04 -6.02
N PRO A 27 -24.57 -20.08 -4.86
CA PRO A 27 -24.05 -20.80 -3.71
C PRO A 27 -23.83 -22.28 -4.08
N LEU A 28 -22.69 -22.85 -3.67
CA LEU A 28 -22.37 -24.28 -3.86
C LEU A 28 -23.39 -25.22 -3.17
N ARG A 29 -24.23 -24.68 -2.26
CA ARG A 29 -25.38 -25.36 -1.67
C ARG A 29 -26.62 -24.48 -1.81
N SER A 30 -27.66 -24.95 -2.51
CA SER A 30 -28.96 -24.26 -2.55
C SER A 30 -29.57 -24.26 -1.14
N ASN A 31 -29.66 -23.10 -0.50
CA ASN A 31 -30.39 -22.99 0.75
C ASN A 31 -31.86 -22.70 0.43
N THR A 32 -32.72 -23.70 0.58
CA THR A 32 -34.16 -23.62 0.28
C THR A 32 -34.94 -22.65 1.17
N LYS A 33 -34.28 -22.04 2.18
CA LYS A 33 -34.84 -21.04 3.11
C LYS A 33 -34.44 -19.58 2.81
N TYR A 34 -33.84 -19.29 1.66
CA TYR A 34 -33.39 -17.94 1.34
C TYR A 34 -34.56 -17.06 0.87
N ASP A 35 -35.00 -16.13 1.74
CA ASP A 35 -35.92 -15.05 1.38
C ASP A 35 -35.12 -13.83 0.87
N PRO A 36 -35.22 -13.46 -0.42
CA PRO A 36 -34.46 -12.34 -0.97
C PRO A 36 -34.90 -10.97 -0.43
N LYS A 37 -36.11 -10.86 0.15
CA LYS A 37 -36.67 -9.59 0.68
C LYS A 37 -36.31 -9.34 2.14
N LYS A 38 -35.87 -10.35 2.88
CA LYS A 38 -35.45 -10.19 4.28
C LYS A 38 -34.13 -9.42 4.34
N LEU A 39 -34.11 -8.32 5.09
CA LEU A 39 -32.88 -7.58 5.39
C LEU A 39 -31.87 -8.50 6.08
N HIS A 40 -30.63 -8.45 5.62
CA HIS A 40 -29.56 -9.20 6.26
C HIS A 40 -29.28 -8.59 7.65
N ILE A 41 -28.91 -9.41 8.64
CA ILE A 41 -28.66 -8.91 10.01
C ILE A 41 -27.58 -7.83 10.04
N ALA A 42 -26.58 -7.91 9.16
CA ALA A 42 -25.54 -6.88 9.03
C ALA A 42 -26.07 -5.49 8.62
N ASP A 43 -27.29 -5.41 8.06
CA ASP A 43 -27.91 -4.17 7.62
C ASP A 43 -28.93 -3.64 8.64
N THR A 44 -29.18 -4.35 9.73
CA THR A 44 -30.05 -3.88 10.82
C THR A 44 -29.24 -3.08 11.84
N THR A 45 -29.87 -2.10 12.50
CA THR A 45 -29.23 -1.36 13.59
C THR A 45 -28.86 -2.30 14.74
N MET A 46 -27.62 -2.23 15.20
CA MET A 46 -27.13 -3.03 16.31
C MET A 46 -27.63 -2.45 17.64
N THR A 47 -28.28 -3.28 18.45
CA THR A 47 -28.80 -2.96 19.78
C THR A 47 -28.32 -4.01 20.78
N TRP A 48 -28.41 -3.70 22.07
CA TRP A 48 -28.10 -4.67 23.13
C TRP A 48 -28.93 -5.96 23.03
N SER A 49 -30.16 -5.87 22.54
CA SER A 49 -31.04 -7.02 22.38
C SER A 49 -30.69 -7.92 21.19
N ASN A 50 -30.03 -7.40 20.14
CA ASN A 50 -29.76 -8.15 18.91
C ASN A 50 -28.27 -8.38 18.61
N ILE A 51 -27.34 -7.80 19.37
CA ILE A 51 -25.88 -7.90 19.09
C ILE A 51 -25.40 -9.34 18.91
N HIS A 52 -25.94 -10.28 19.68
CA HIS A 52 -25.61 -11.71 19.57
C HIS A 52 -25.96 -12.32 18.20
N LEU A 53 -26.89 -11.73 17.44
CA LEU A 53 -27.24 -12.13 16.08
C LEU A 53 -26.22 -11.63 15.04
N HIS A 54 -25.59 -10.49 15.31
CA HIS A 54 -24.54 -9.91 14.48
C HIS A 54 -23.21 -10.65 14.62
N ILE A 55 -23.00 -11.39 15.71
CA ILE A 55 -21.76 -12.14 15.96
C ILE A 55 -21.72 -13.43 15.11
N ASN A 56 -20.58 -13.66 14.48
CA ASN A 56 -20.22 -14.94 13.87
C ASN A 56 -19.61 -15.86 14.94
N TRP A 57 -20.48 -16.57 15.67
CA TRP A 57 -20.07 -17.41 16.79
C TRP A 57 -19.05 -18.49 16.46
N LEU A 58 -19.05 -19.02 15.22
CA LEU A 58 -18.04 -19.99 14.80
C LEU A 58 -16.65 -19.34 14.79
N ASN A 59 -16.51 -18.22 14.08
CA ASN A 59 -15.24 -17.50 14.01
C ASN A 59 -14.81 -16.99 15.38
N THR A 60 -15.72 -16.38 16.13
CA THR A 60 -15.48 -15.89 17.50
C THR A 60 -14.97 -17.01 18.41
N THR A 61 -15.53 -18.22 18.30
CA THR A 61 -15.07 -19.36 19.09
C THR A 61 -13.63 -19.72 18.74
N LEU A 62 -13.32 -19.81 17.45
CA LEU A 62 -12.00 -20.22 16.97
C LEU A 62 -10.90 -19.18 17.24
N ILE A 63 -11.19 -17.89 17.09
CA ILE A 63 -10.17 -16.82 17.13
C ILE A 63 -10.12 -16.06 18.46
N ILE A 64 -11.13 -16.20 19.34
CA ILE A 64 -11.18 -15.53 20.65
C ILE A 64 -11.29 -16.56 21.78
N ILE A 65 -12.35 -17.37 21.79
CA ILE A 65 -12.65 -18.24 22.94
C ILE A 65 -11.58 -19.32 23.12
N ILE A 66 -11.21 -20.05 22.05
CA ILE A 66 -10.18 -21.09 22.11
C ILE A 66 -8.81 -20.51 22.53
N PRO A 67 -8.32 -19.39 21.96
CA PRO A 67 -7.11 -18.73 22.46
C PRO A 67 -7.16 -18.34 23.93
N ILE A 68 -8.29 -17.79 24.42
CA ILE A 68 -8.46 -17.47 25.84
C ILE A 68 -8.34 -18.74 26.70
N ILE A 69 -8.96 -19.85 26.28
CA ILE A 69 -8.82 -21.15 26.96
C ILE A 69 -7.35 -21.60 26.97
N GLY A 70 -6.63 -21.43 25.87
CA GLY A 70 -5.19 -21.73 25.78
C GLY A 70 -4.36 -20.89 26.74
N LEU A 71 -4.63 -19.59 26.83
CA LEU A 71 -3.93 -18.66 27.75
C LEU A 71 -4.19 -19.05 29.20
N ILE A 72 -5.44 -19.36 29.54
CA ILE A 72 -5.83 -19.83 30.87
C ILE A 72 -5.15 -21.18 31.17
N SER A 73 -5.11 -22.11 30.20
CA SER A 73 -4.48 -23.43 30.35
C SER A 73 -2.96 -23.34 30.58
N ALA A 74 -2.30 -22.34 29.99
CA ALA A 74 -0.87 -22.11 30.16
C ALA A 74 -0.45 -21.76 31.60
N TYR A 75 -1.40 -21.42 32.49
CA TYR A 75 -1.13 -21.29 33.91
C TYR A 75 -0.79 -22.64 34.58
N TRP A 76 -1.43 -23.74 34.15
CA TRP A 76 -1.22 -25.08 34.75
C TRP A 76 -0.33 -25.99 33.91
N VAL A 77 -0.13 -25.70 32.63
CA VAL A 77 0.70 -26.51 31.73
C VAL A 77 2.02 -25.79 31.52
N PRO A 78 3.15 -26.23 32.10
CA PRO A 78 4.42 -25.52 31.95
C PRO A 78 5.01 -25.67 30.54
N LEU A 79 5.57 -24.59 29.99
CA LEU A 79 6.27 -24.62 28.71
C LEU A 79 7.64 -25.30 28.85
N ARG A 80 7.77 -26.50 28.28
CA ARG A 80 9.07 -27.20 28.17
C ARG A 80 9.89 -26.68 26.99
N LEU A 81 11.22 -26.76 27.10
CA LEU A 81 12.14 -26.24 26.08
C LEU A 81 11.91 -26.85 24.68
N TYR A 82 11.81 -28.19 24.58
CA TYR A 82 11.58 -28.83 23.28
C TYR A 82 10.21 -28.49 22.67
N THR A 83 9.18 -28.32 23.52
CA THR A 83 7.88 -27.81 23.09
C THR A 83 7.99 -26.38 22.60
N ALA A 84 8.76 -25.50 23.27
CA ALA A 84 8.98 -24.13 22.83
C ALA A 84 9.67 -24.07 21.46
N ILE A 85 10.72 -24.88 21.25
CA ILE A 85 11.40 -24.99 19.96
C ILE A 85 10.43 -25.47 18.88
N TRP A 86 9.63 -26.48 19.19
CA TRP A 86 8.62 -27.00 18.27
C TRP A 86 7.54 -25.97 17.92
N VAL A 87 7.05 -25.20 18.90
CA VAL A 87 6.11 -24.10 18.69
C VAL A 87 6.67 -23.10 17.68
N VAL A 88 7.94 -22.70 17.84
CA VAL A 88 8.59 -21.74 16.94
C VAL A 88 8.71 -22.32 15.53
N ILE A 89 9.23 -23.54 15.38
CA ILE A 89 9.35 -24.19 14.07
C ILE A 89 7.98 -24.30 13.39
N PHE A 90 6.97 -24.73 14.13
CA PHE A 90 5.63 -24.94 13.60
C PHE A 90 4.87 -23.63 13.34
N TYR A 91 5.16 -22.58 14.09
CA TYR A 91 4.74 -21.21 13.78
C TYR A 91 5.21 -20.81 12.38
N PHE A 92 6.53 -20.84 12.13
CA PHE A 92 7.09 -20.50 10.81
C PHE A 92 6.55 -21.41 9.71
N ASN A 93 6.37 -22.71 9.99
CA ASN A 93 5.82 -23.66 9.02
C ASN A 93 4.39 -23.29 8.58
N THR A 94 3.51 -23.06 9.54
CA THR A 94 2.10 -22.74 9.26
C THR A 94 1.92 -21.33 8.69
N SER A 95 2.74 -20.37 9.13
CA SER A 95 2.81 -19.04 8.51
C SER A 95 3.28 -19.12 7.05
N LEU A 96 4.30 -19.93 6.70
CA LEU A 96 4.69 -20.16 5.30
C LEU A 96 3.57 -20.81 4.47
N GLY A 97 2.74 -21.65 5.09
CA GLY A 97 1.53 -22.17 4.44
C GLY A 97 0.56 -21.08 3.99
N ILE A 98 0.45 -20.00 4.78
CA ILE A 98 -0.34 -18.81 4.44
C ILE A 98 0.40 -17.94 3.41
N THR A 99 1.61 -17.47 3.73
CA THR A 99 2.32 -16.49 2.90
C THR A 99 2.79 -17.09 1.57
N ALA A 100 3.48 -18.24 1.58
CA ALA A 100 3.98 -18.86 0.36
C ALA A 100 2.88 -19.61 -0.40
N GLY A 101 1.93 -20.21 0.32
CA GLY A 101 0.83 -20.97 -0.24
C GLY A 101 -0.38 -20.09 -0.57
N TYR A 102 -1.23 -19.85 0.42
CA TYR A 102 -2.53 -19.21 0.22
C TYR A 102 -2.42 -17.88 -0.51
N HIS A 103 -1.46 -17.06 -0.11
CA HIS A 103 -1.24 -15.72 -0.62
C HIS A 103 -0.53 -15.72 -1.97
N ARG A 104 0.76 -16.04 -2.00
CA ARG A 104 1.59 -15.88 -3.21
C ARG A 104 1.26 -16.91 -4.31
N LEU A 105 1.06 -18.18 -3.94
CA LEU A 105 0.78 -19.25 -4.92
C LEU A 105 -0.66 -19.23 -5.42
N TRP A 106 -1.65 -19.25 -4.53
CA TRP A 106 -3.06 -19.41 -4.94
C TRP A 106 -3.79 -18.08 -5.14
N ALA A 107 -3.64 -17.08 -4.25
CA ALA A 107 -4.35 -15.81 -4.44
C ALA A 107 -3.76 -14.99 -5.59
N HIS A 108 -2.43 -14.88 -5.67
CA HIS A 108 -1.73 -14.03 -6.65
C HIS A 108 -1.11 -14.75 -7.84
N THR A 109 -1.00 -16.08 -7.79
CA THR A 109 -0.37 -16.87 -8.87
C THR A 109 1.04 -16.39 -9.21
N SER A 110 1.80 -15.91 -8.22
CA SER A 110 3.10 -15.26 -8.43
C SER A 110 4.23 -16.26 -8.75
N TYR A 111 3.97 -17.56 -8.58
CA TYR A 111 4.84 -18.64 -9.02
C TYR A 111 4.01 -19.92 -9.23
N LYS A 112 4.63 -20.95 -9.80
CA LYS A 112 4.06 -22.30 -9.90
C LYS A 112 4.82 -23.27 -9.00
N ALA A 113 4.12 -24.28 -8.50
CA ALA A 113 4.65 -25.28 -7.59
C ALA A 113 4.36 -26.70 -8.10
N THR A 114 5.27 -27.62 -7.82
CA THR A 114 5.06 -29.05 -8.02
C THR A 114 3.97 -29.58 -7.08
N THR A 115 3.34 -30.70 -7.44
CA THR A 115 2.28 -31.33 -6.64
C THR A 115 2.69 -31.59 -5.18
N PRO A 116 3.89 -32.13 -4.86
CA PRO A 116 4.30 -32.32 -3.47
C PRO A 116 4.36 -31.00 -2.68
N LEU A 117 4.92 -29.94 -3.27
CA LEU A 117 4.98 -28.63 -2.61
C LEU A 117 3.58 -28.05 -2.40
N LYS A 118 2.68 -28.18 -3.37
CA LYS A 118 1.27 -27.78 -3.21
C LYS A 118 0.57 -28.51 -2.06
N ILE A 119 0.74 -29.83 -1.95
CA ILE A 119 0.14 -30.63 -0.87
C ILE A 119 0.69 -30.18 0.49
N TYR A 120 2.00 -30.00 0.58
CA TYR A 120 2.65 -29.51 1.81
C TYR A 120 2.11 -28.13 2.22
N LEU A 121 2.08 -27.16 1.30
CA LEU A 121 1.58 -25.80 1.60
C LEU A 121 0.09 -25.80 1.95
N ALA A 122 -0.71 -26.67 1.32
CA ALA A 122 -2.13 -26.81 1.62
C ALA A 122 -2.37 -27.37 3.03
N ALA A 123 -1.53 -28.32 3.47
CA ALA A 123 -1.56 -28.88 4.82
C ALA A 123 -1.06 -27.87 5.86
N ALA A 124 0.09 -27.24 5.62
CA ALA A 124 0.67 -26.24 6.52
C ALA A 124 -0.28 -25.04 6.72
N GLY A 125 -0.87 -24.53 5.63
CA GLY A 125 -1.83 -23.42 5.70
C GLY A 125 -3.13 -23.80 6.43
N ALA A 126 -3.60 -25.06 6.32
CA ALA A 126 -4.73 -25.52 7.13
C ALA A 126 -4.42 -25.51 8.63
N GLY A 127 -3.15 -25.70 9.01
CA GLY A 127 -2.68 -25.59 10.39
C GLY A 127 -2.81 -24.19 10.99
N ALA A 128 -2.91 -23.13 10.19
CA ALA A 128 -3.10 -21.74 10.63
C ALA A 128 -4.57 -21.39 10.97
N VAL A 129 -5.52 -22.20 10.52
CA VAL A 129 -6.96 -22.05 10.83
C VAL A 129 -7.55 -20.71 10.35
N GLU A 130 -7.23 -20.31 9.12
CA GLU A 130 -7.70 -19.03 8.52
C GLU A 130 -8.74 -19.21 7.41
N GLY A 131 -9.31 -20.40 7.30
CA GLY A 131 -10.22 -20.81 6.24
C GLY A 131 -9.55 -21.67 5.19
N SER A 132 -10.35 -22.29 4.31
CA SER A 132 -9.81 -23.06 3.18
C SER A 132 -9.09 -22.15 2.20
N ILE A 133 -8.14 -22.69 1.42
CA ILE A 133 -7.41 -21.96 0.36
C ILE A 133 -8.38 -21.17 -0.51
N ARG A 134 -9.46 -21.83 -0.95
CA ARG A 134 -10.48 -21.27 -1.82
C ARG A 134 -11.17 -20.03 -1.21
N TRP A 135 -11.55 -20.12 0.06
CA TRP A 135 -12.25 -19.03 0.77
C TRP A 135 -11.31 -17.86 1.05
N TRP A 136 -10.10 -18.16 1.54
CA TRP A 136 -9.07 -17.17 1.86
C TRP A 136 -8.65 -16.41 0.60
N SER A 137 -8.31 -17.14 -0.47
CA SER A 137 -7.86 -16.54 -1.74
C SER A 137 -8.95 -15.69 -2.40
N HIS A 138 -10.21 -16.13 -2.36
CA HIS A 138 -11.34 -15.31 -2.83
C HIS A 138 -11.42 -13.97 -2.08
N GLY A 139 -11.39 -14.02 -0.74
CA GLY A 139 -11.46 -12.83 0.10
C GLY A 139 -10.26 -11.90 -0.15
N HIS A 140 -9.06 -12.46 -0.28
CA HIS A 140 -7.85 -11.69 -0.55
C HIS A 140 -7.83 -11.05 -1.94
N ARG A 141 -8.26 -11.76 -2.99
CA ARG A 141 -8.44 -11.15 -4.31
C ARG A 141 -9.46 -10.02 -4.27
N ALA A 142 -10.57 -10.19 -3.53
CA ALA A 142 -11.58 -9.14 -3.37
C ALA A 142 -11.02 -7.91 -2.64
N HIS A 143 -10.18 -8.13 -1.62
CA HIS A 143 -9.46 -7.06 -0.94
C HIS A 143 -8.56 -6.26 -1.88
N HIS A 144 -7.75 -6.90 -2.73
CA HIS A 144 -6.93 -6.17 -3.72
C HIS A 144 -7.75 -5.43 -4.77
N ARG A 145 -8.81 -6.06 -5.29
CA ARG A 145 -9.64 -5.43 -6.34
C ARG A 145 -10.42 -4.22 -5.85
N TYR A 146 -10.82 -4.25 -4.58
CA TYR A 146 -11.74 -3.28 -3.99
C TYR A 146 -11.16 -2.57 -2.77
N THR A 147 -9.83 -2.52 -2.65
CA THR A 147 -9.11 -1.99 -1.49
C THR A 147 -9.71 -0.65 -1.06
N ASP A 148 -9.90 -0.50 0.25
CA ASP A 148 -10.43 0.74 0.84
C ASP A 148 -11.84 1.15 0.37
N THR A 149 -12.62 0.25 -0.22
CA THR A 149 -14.03 0.49 -0.53
C THR A 149 -14.95 -0.33 0.37
N GLU A 150 -16.26 -0.06 0.32
CA GLU A 150 -17.26 -0.85 1.05
C GLU A 150 -17.29 -2.34 0.65
N LYS A 151 -16.78 -2.66 -0.55
CA LYS A 151 -16.70 -4.03 -1.09
C LYS A 151 -15.50 -4.81 -0.57
N ASP A 152 -14.52 -4.15 0.05
CA ASP A 152 -13.38 -4.81 0.69
C ASP A 152 -13.85 -5.52 1.98
N PRO A 153 -13.63 -6.85 2.09
CA PRO A 153 -14.10 -7.66 3.22
C PRO A 153 -13.49 -7.27 4.56
N TYR A 154 -12.33 -6.61 4.59
CA TYR A 154 -11.64 -6.22 5.82
C TYR A 154 -11.06 -4.81 5.74
N SER A 155 -11.76 -3.92 5.04
CA SER A 155 -11.38 -2.52 4.83
C SER A 155 -10.96 -1.81 6.12
N VAL A 156 -9.78 -1.18 6.09
CA VAL A 156 -9.27 -0.34 7.18
C VAL A 156 -10.15 0.90 7.42
N ARG A 157 -10.94 1.34 6.42
CA ARG A 157 -11.87 2.47 6.56
C ARG A 157 -12.96 2.25 7.61
N LYS A 158 -13.25 0.99 7.96
CA LYS A 158 -14.18 0.60 9.04
C LYS A 158 -13.53 0.66 10.43
N GLY A 159 -12.24 1.03 10.51
CA GLY A 159 -11.47 1.20 11.73
C GLY A 159 -10.41 0.12 11.92
N LEU A 160 -9.37 0.45 12.69
CA LEU A 160 -8.22 -0.42 12.95
C LEU A 160 -8.63 -1.75 13.62
N LEU A 161 -9.50 -1.71 14.63
CA LEU A 161 -9.97 -2.92 15.32
C LEU A 161 -10.86 -3.79 14.41
N TYR A 162 -11.61 -3.17 13.50
CA TYR A 162 -12.44 -3.90 12.54
C TYR A 162 -11.57 -4.65 11.53
N SER A 163 -10.61 -3.97 10.90
CA SER A 163 -9.68 -4.56 9.94
C SER A 163 -8.76 -5.62 10.57
N HIS A 164 -8.42 -5.47 11.85
CA HIS A 164 -7.66 -6.47 12.58
C HIS A 164 -8.49 -7.74 12.83
N ILE A 165 -9.58 -7.65 13.60
CA ILE A 165 -10.33 -8.84 14.04
C ILE A 165 -11.84 -8.74 13.84
N GLY A 166 -12.40 -7.52 13.83
CA GLY A 166 -13.85 -7.31 13.76
C GLY A 166 -14.49 -7.89 12.49
N TRP A 167 -13.79 -7.89 11.35
CA TRP A 167 -14.27 -8.47 10.10
C TRP A 167 -14.56 -9.97 10.18
N MET A 168 -13.90 -10.69 11.10
CA MET A 168 -14.14 -12.11 11.39
C MET A 168 -15.22 -12.31 12.44
N VAL A 169 -15.31 -11.42 13.43
CA VAL A 169 -16.25 -11.49 14.56
C VAL A 169 -17.67 -11.11 14.14
N PHE A 170 -17.84 -10.13 13.27
CA PHE A 170 -19.16 -9.66 12.84
C PHE A 170 -19.57 -10.30 11.50
N LYS A 171 -20.82 -10.74 11.42
CA LYS A 171 -21.40 -11.25 10.17
C LYS A 171 -21.47 -10.14 9.14
N GLN A 172 -20.89 -10.39 7.98
CA GLN A 172 -20.95 -9.49 6.84
C GLN A 172 -22.11 -9.87 5.92
N ASN A 173 -22.69 -8.90 5.21
CA ASN A 173 -23.68 -9.17 4.18
C ASN A 173 -22.98 -9.67 2.90
N PRO A 174 -23.21 -10.93 2.47
CA PRO A 174 -22.57 -11.46 1.26
C PRO A 174 -22.89 -10.67 -0.02
N LYS A 175 -24.03 -9.95 -0.05
CA LYS A 175 -24.42 -9.09 -1.19
C LYS A 175 -23.53 -7.85 -1.35
N ARG A 176 -22.86 -7.41 -0.27
CA ARG A 176 -22.00 -6.22 -0.28
C ARG A 176 -20.54 -6.56 -0.56
N GLN A 177 -20.14 -7.83 -0.43
CA GLN A 177 -18.77 -8.25 -0.64
C GLN A 177 -18.39 -8.19 -2.13
N GLY A 178 -17.19 -7.69 -2.41
CA GLY A 178 -16.62 -7.68 -3.74
C GLY A 178 -16.46 -9.07 -4.34
N ARG A 179 -16.67 -9.19 -5.65
CA ARG A 179 -16.56 -10.45 -6.39
C ARG A 179 -15.27 -10.52 -7.20
N THR A 180 -14.69 -11.71 -7.24
CA THR A 180 -13.47 -11.99 -8.01
C THR A 180 -13.59 -13.32 -8.74
N ASP A 181 -12.86 -13.42 -9.85
CA ASP A 181 -12.72 -14.70 -10.53
C ASP A 181 -11.89 -15.66 -9.66
N ILE A 182 -12.37 -16.89 -9.62
CA ILE A 182 -11.87 -18.00 -8.80
C ILE A 182 -11.95 -19.32 -9.58
N THR A 183 -12.07 -19.24 -10.91
CA THR A 183 -12.18 -20.39 -11.81
C THR A 183 -10.98 -21.32 -11.63
N ASP A 184 -9.77 -20.74 -11.64
CA ASP A 184 -8.51 -21.45 -11.39
C ASP A 184 -8.50 -22.21 -10.04
N LEU A 185 -9.06 -21.61 -8.98
CA LEU A 185 -9.17 -22.26 -7.66
C LEU A 185 -10.17 -23.42 -7.65
N ASN A 186 -11.18 -23.39 -8.53
CA ASN A 186 -12.15 -24.48 -8.68
C ASN A 186 -11.62 -25.61 -9.58
N GLU A 187 -10.60 -25.33 -10.39
CA GLU A 187 -9.95 -26.29 -11.27
C GLU A 187 -8.75 -26.99 -10.62
N ASP A 188 -8.11 -26.40 -9.60
CA ASP A 188 -7.03 -27.05 -8.85
C ASP A 188 -7.58 -28.17 -7.92
N PRO A 189 -7.26 -29.46 -8.18
CA PRO A 189 -7.80 -30.57 -7.40
C PRO A 189 -7.41 -30.55 -5.93
N ILE A 190 -6.24 -30.00 -5.59
CA ILE A 190 -5.76 -29.90 -4.20
C ILE A 190 -6.59 -28.88 -3.45
N VAL A 191 -6.87 -27.72 -4.07
CA VAL A 191 -7.70 -26.66 -3.49
C VAL A 191 -9.12 -27.17 -3.26
N VAL A 192 -9.70 -27.86 -4.24
CA VAL A 192 -11.06 -28.43 -4.13
C VAL A 192 -11.12 -29.52 -3.04
N TRP A 193 -10.14 -30.42 -3.02
CA TRP A 193 -10.08 -31.48 -1.99
C TRP A 193 -9.92 -30.89 -0.59
N GLN A 194 -9.04 -29.90 -0.43
CA GLN A 194 -8.79 -29.23 0.84
C GLN A 194 -10.02 -28.47 1.32
N HIS A 195 -10.72 -27.76 0.42
CA HIS A 195 -11.96 -27.07 0.76
C HIS A 195 -13.05 -28.05 1.26
N ARG A 196 -13.21 -29.19 0.60
CA ARG A 196 -14.19 -30.23 1.00
C ARG A 196 -13.83 -30.92 2.31
N ASN A 197 -12.54 -31.06 2.61
CA ASN A 197 -12.03 -31.75 3.80
C ASN A 197 -11.41 -30.78 4.83
N TYR A 198 -11.72 -29.49 4.75
CA TYR A 198 -10.99 -28.44 5.47
C TYR A 198 -10.99 -28.67 6.98
N LEU A 199 -12.14 -29.05 7.56
CA LEU A 199 -12.24 -29.33 9.00
C LEU A 199 -11.33 -30.50 9.42
N LYS A 200 -11.21 -31.55 8.60
CA LYS A 200 -10.30 -32.67 8.89
C LYS A 200 -8.84 -32.22 8.83
N CYS A 201 -8.50 -31.39 7.84
CA CYS A 201 -7.15 -30.83 7.71
C CYS A 201 -6.80 -29.95 8.92
N VAL A 202 -7.73 -29.09 9.36
CA VAL A 202 -7.57 -28.26 10.56
C VAL A 202 -7.39 -29.10 11.80
N ILE A 203 -8.30 -30.06 12.07
CA ILE A 203 -8.20 -30.92 13.26
C ILE A 203 -6.83 -31.62 13.31
N PHE A 204 -6.41 -32.17 12.17
CA PHE A 204 -5.14 -32.87 12.09
C PHE A 204 -3.94 -31.93 12.25
N MET A 205 -3.79 -30.95 11.35
CA MET A 205 -2.61 -30.10 11.29
C MET A 205 -2.54 -29.11 12.45
N ALA A 206 -3.66 -28.59 12.91
CA ALA A 206 -3.68 -27.56 13.93
C ALA A 206 -3.61 -28.14 15.36
N PHE A 207 -4.13 -29.34 15.60
CA PHE A 207 -4.21 -29.91 16.96
C PHE A 207 -3.54 -31.28 17.09
N VAL A 208 -3.88 -32.26 16.24
CA VAL A 208 -3.39 -33.65 16.40
C VAL A 208 -1.90 -33.76 16.15
N LEU A 209 -1.41 -33.24 15.01
CA LEU A 209 -0.01 -33.30 14.62
C LEU A 209 0.92 -32.66 15.68
N PRO A 210 0.72 -31.40 16.10
CA PRO A 210 1.62 -30.80 17.08
C PRO A 210 1.59 -31.52 18.44
N THR A 211 0.44 -32.09 18.82
CA THR A 211 0.28 -32.86 20.05
C THR A 211 1.03 -34.20 19.99
N ILE A 212 0.90 -34.93 18.87
CA ILE A 212 1.57 -36.22 18.66
C ILE A 212 3.09 -36.05 18.58
N VAL A 213 3.57 -35.01 17.88
CA VAL A 213 5.01 -34.72 17.78
C VAL A 213 5.61 -34.47 19.17
N ALA A 214 4.97 -33.63 19.99
CA ALA A 214 5.46 -33.37 21.35
C ALA A 214 5.27 -34.56 22.30
N GLY A 215 4.15 -35.27 22.17
CA GLY A 215 3.79 -36.43 22.96
C GLY A 215 4.74 -37.60 22.77
N PHE A 216 4.98 -38.03 21.53
CA PHE A 216 5.91 -39.11 21.24
C PHE A 216 7.38 -38.67 21.23
N GLY A 217 7.67 -37.41 20.88
CA GLY A 217 9.05 -36.92 20.79
C GLY A 217 9.70 -36.70 22.16
N TRP A 218 8.98 -36.11 23.12
CA TRP A 218 9.53 -35.78 24.44
C TRP A 218 8.49 -35.82 25.57
N SER A 219 7.45 -36.67 25.42
CA SER A 219 6.46 -36.96 26.46
C SER A 219 5.73 -35.71 26.99
N ASP A 220 5.42 -34.77 26.10
CA ASP A 220 4.71 -33.52 26.45
C ASP A 220 3.43 -33.33 25.64
N TRP A 221 2.47 -34.23 25.85
CA TRP A 221 1.17 -34.22 25.18
C TRP A 221 0.40 -32.93 25.42
N LEU A 222 0.30 -32.49 26.69
CA LEU A 222 -0.44 -31.28 27.05
C LEU A 222 0.27 -30.03 26.55
N GLY A 223 1.61 -29.95 26.64
CA GLY A 223 2.36 -28.83 26.10
C GLY A 223 2.22 -28.73 24.58
N GLY A 224 2.26 -29.85 23.86
CA GLY A 224 2.01 -29.91 22.42
C GLY A 224 0.61 -29.40 22.04
N PHE A 225 -0.42 -29.79 22.80
CA PHE A 225 -1.79 -29.35 22.55
C PHE A 225 -2.02 -27.87 22.88
N VAL A 226 -1.57 -27.41 24.05
CA VAL A 226 -1.80 -26.03 24.53
C VAL A 226 -0.92 -25.03 23.76
N TYR A 227 0.38 -25.27 23.69
CA TYR A 227 1.31 -24.30 23.11
C TYR A 227 1.40 -24.43 21.59
N ALA A 228 1.74 -25.62 21.07
CA ALA A 228 1.94 -25.82 19.62
C ALA A 228 0.62 -25.95 18.84
N GLY A 229 -0.44 -26.40 19.52
CA GLY A 229 -1.80 -26.39 19.03
C GLY A 229 -2.46 -25.02 19.20
N ILE A 230 -3.03 -24.75 20.37
CA ILE A 230 -3.92 -23.61 20.61
C ILE A 230 -3.20 -22.24 20.49
N LEU A 231 -2.17 -22.00 21.31
CA LEU A 231 -1.56 -20.67 21.41
C LEU A 231 -0.82 -20.28 20.13
N ARG A 232 -0.11 -21.22 19.49
CA ARG A 232 0.55 -20.98 18.21
C ARG A 232 -0.43 -20.56 17.12
N ILE A 233 -1.62 -21.17 17.03
CA ILE A 233 -2.68 -20.72 16.10
C ILE A 233 -3.05 -19.27 16.37
N CYS A 234 -3.25 -18.90 17.64
CA CYS A 234 -3.56 -17.52 18.02
C CYS A 234 -2.48 -16.55 17.50
N PHE A 235 -1.20 -16.83 17.78
CA PHE A 235 -0.11 -15.96 17.33
C PHE A 235 -0.04 -15.84 15.80
N VAL A 236 -0.22 -16.94 15.06
CA VAL A 236 -0.26 -16.89 13.57
C VAL A 236 -1.42 -16.01 13.10
N GLN A 237 -2.62 -16.19 13.66
CA GLN A 237 -3.79 -15.39 13.30
C GLN A 237 -3.58 -13.90 13.61
N GLN A 238 -3.09 -13.55 14.79
CA GLN A 238 -2.83 -12.15 15.14
C GLN A 238 -1.76 -11.53 14.22
N ALA A 239 -0.72 -12.29 13.87
CA ALA A 239 0.27 -11.85 12.89
C ALA A 239 -0.37 -11.62 11.51
N THR A 240 -1.17 -12.55 10.99
CA THR A 240 -1.85 -12.35 9.70
C THR A 240 -2.82 -11.15 9.74
N PHE A 241 -3.54 -10.97 10.86
CA PHE A 241 -4.46 -9.85 11.03
C PHE A 241 -3.76 -8.49 11.09
N CYS A 242 -2.50 -8.43 11.52
CA CYS A 242 -1.68 -7.23 11.40
C CYS A 242 -1.45 -6.80 9.94
N VAL A 243 -1.50 -7.71 8.96
CA VAL A 243 -1.40 -7.35 7.53
C VAL A 243 -2.61 -6.49 7.14
N ASN A 244 -3.82 -6.92 7.50
CA ASN A 244 -5.05 -6.20 7.18
C ASN A 244 -5.18 -4.87 7.94
N SER A 245 -4.57 -4.77 9.13
CA SER A 245 -4.69 -3.61 10.00
C SER A 245 -3.45 -2.71 10.01
N LEU A 246 -2.35 -3.18 10.59
CA LEU A 246 -1.13 -2.38 10.77
C LEU A 246 -0.48 -2.03 9.44
N ALA A 247 -0.48 -2.95 8.46
CA ALA A 247 0.08 -2.67 7.14
C ALA A 247 -0.77 -1.70 6.31
N HIS A 248 -1.97 -1.34 6.77
CA HIS A 248 -2.81 -0.28 6.21
C HIS A 248 -2.83 1.00 7.05
N TRP A 249 -2.05 1.07 8.14
CA TRP A 249 -2.07 2.19 9.09
C TRP A 249 -0.69 2.77 9.37
N LEU A 250 0.33 1.92 9.51
CA LEU A 250 1.70 2.30 9.87
C LEU A 250 2.66 2.09 8.72
N GLY A 251 3.56 3.04 8.52
CA GLY A 251 4.64 2.95 7.52
C GLY A 251 4.52 3.96 6.38
N ASP A 252 5.34 3.73 5.36
CA ASP A 252 5.51 4.62 4.23
C ASP A 252 4.75 4.14 3.00
N GLN A 253 4.51 5.06 2.06
CA GLN A 253 3.92 4.77 0.76
C GLN A 253 4.92 5.18 -0.33
N PRO A 254 5.94 4.33 -0.61
CA PRO A 254 6.99 4.63 -1.57
C PRO A 254 6.58 4.45 -3.04
N PHE A 255 5.50 3.72 -3.34
CA PHE A 255 5.06 3.44 -4.71
C PHE A 255 3.73 4.10 -5.06
N ASP A 256 2.73 4.01 -4.17
CA ASP A 256 1.40 4.59 -4.42
C ASP A 256 0.70 4.97 -3.10
N ASP A 257 -0.03 6.08 -3.07
CA ASP A 257 -0.76 6.55 -1.87
C ASP A 257 -2.26 6.77 -2.13
N ARG A 258 -2.82 6.24 -3.22
CA ARG A 258 -4.26 6.34 -3.51
C ARG A 258 -5.08 5.53 -2.52
N ASN A 259 -4.53 4.41 -2.07
CA ASN A 259 -5.07 3.55 -1.04
C ASN A 259 -4.17 3.54 0.20
N SER A 260 -4.62 2.91 1.28
CA SER A 260 -3.97 2.84 2.59
C SER A 260 -2.80 1.86 2.80
N PRO A 261 -2.47 0.88 1.93
CA PRO A 261 -1.33 -0.02 2.14
C PRO A 261 -0.01 0.74 2.33
N ARG A 262 0.81 0.27 3.26
CA ARG A 262 2.07 0.89 3.71
C ARG A 262 3.17 -0.14 3.88
N ASP A 263 4.40 0.29 3.61
CA ASP A 263 5.62 -0.47 3.86
C ASP A 263 6.14 -0.16 5.26
N HIS A 264 6.33 -1.19 6.09
CA HIS A 264 6.82 -1.03 7.44
C HIS A 264 7.62 -2.25 7.94
N LEU A 265 8.87 -2.03 8.36
CA LEU A 265 9.78 -3.11 8.77
C LEU A 265 9.28 -3.92 9.96
N ILE A 266 8.76 -3.26 11.01
CA ILE A 266 8.26 -3.98 12.20
C ILE A 266 7.05 -4.83 11.82
N THR A 267 6.17 -4.31 10.95
CA THR A 267 5.05 -5.08 10.42
C THR A 267 5.59 -6.29 9.67
N ALA A 268 6.61 -6.13 8.82
CA ALA A 268 7.22 -7.24 8.10
C ALA A 268 7.85 -8.30 9.02
N LEU A 269 8.46 -7.91 10.14
CA LEU A 269 8.99 -8.85 11.13
C LEU A 269 7.88 -9.68 11.77
N VAL A 270 6.78 -9.04 12.17
CA VAL A 270 5.61 -9.71 12.77
C VAL A 270 4.94 -10.63 11.75
N THR A 271 4.87 -10.23 10.48
CA THR A 271 4.07 -10.90 9.44
C THR A 271 4.90 -11.76 8.47
N LEU A 272 6.14 -12.10 8.82
CA LEU A 272 7.04 -12.92 7.99
C LEU A 272 7.26 -12.40 6.56
N GLY A 273 7.45 -11.09 6.44
CA GLY A 273 7.75 -10.40 5.19
C GLY A 273 6.56 -9.71 4.55
N GLU A 274 5.35 -9.92 5.06
CA GLU A 274 4.12 -9.39 4.46
C GLU A 274 3.89 -7.89 4.74
N GLY A 275 4.78 -7.24 5.49
CA GLY A 275 4.67 -5.83 5.88
C GLY A 275 5.20 -4.81 4.88
N TYR A 276 5.80 -5.23 3.76
CA TYR A 276 6.04 -4.37 2.60
C TYR A 276 4.78 -4.32 1.73
N HIS A 277 3.72 -3.77 2.33
CA HIS A 277 2.37 -3.92 1.82
C HIS A 277 2.02 -2.90 0.74
N ASN A 278 2.70 -1.74 0.72
CA ASN A 278 2.56 -0.77 -0.37
C ASN A 278 3.10 -1.35 -1.68
N PHE A 279 4.29 -1.93 -1.64
CA PHE A 279 4.84 -2.65 -2.80
C PHE A 279 3.90 -3.77 -3.25
N HIS A 280 3.43 -4.58 -2.30
CA HIS A 280 2.57 -5.71 -2.59
C HIS A 280 1.26 -5.32 -3.27
N HIS A 281 0.62 -4.23 -2.84
CA HIS A 281 -0.63 -3.75 -3.45
C HIS A 281 -0.42 -3.13 -4.84
N GLU A 282 0.71 -2.47 -5.07
CA GLU A 282 1.04 -1.90 -6.38
C GLU A 282 1.46 -3.00 -7.38
N PHE A 283 2.20 -4.01 -6.92
CA PHE A 283 2.77 -5.07 -7.75
C PHE A 283 2.35 -6.49 -7.29
N PRO A 284 1.04 -6.80 -7.23
CA PRO A 284 0.52 -8.00 -6.55
C PRO A 284 0.97 -9.33 -7.15
N SER A 285 1.38 -9.33 -8.43
CA SER A 285 1.86 -10.55 -9.09
C SER A 285 3.35 -10.85 -8.89
N ASP A 286 4.12 -9.96 -8.24
CA ASP A 286 5.52 -10.27 -7.87
C ASP A 286 5.52 -11.33 -6.77
N TYR A 287 6.43 -12.31 -6.86
CA TYR A 287 6.56 -13.32 -5.81
C TYR A 287 7.22 -12.78 -4.54
N ARG A 288 7.76 -11.56 -4.57
CA ARG A 288 8.40 -10.86 -3.45
C ARG A 288 7.44 -9.80 -2.93
N ASN A 289 7.37 -9.65 -1.61
CA ASN A 289 6.83 -8.40 -1.05
C ASN A 289 7.98 -7.42 -0.77
N ALA A 290 9.14 -7.96 -0.38
CA ALA A 290 10.34 -7.16 -0.18
C ALA A 290 11.31 -7.33 -1.35
N ILE A 291 11.52 -6.27 -2.14
CA ILE A 291 12.32 -6.33 -3.37
C ILE A 291 13.82 -6.29 -3.13
N GLU A 292 14.27 -5.62 -2.06
CA GLU A 292 15.69 -5.53 -1.75
C GLU A 292 16.20 -6.83 -1.14
N TRP A 293 17.46 -7.16 -1.37
CA TRP A 293 18.05 -8.40 -0.88
C TRP A 293 18.12 -8.46 0.66
N TYR A 294 18.33 -7.31 1.31
CA TYR A 294 18.45 -7.17 2.77
C TYR A 294 17.11 -7.02 3.49
N GLN A 295 16.04 -6.69 2.76
CA GLN A 295 14.72 -6.54 3.38
C GLN A 295 14.18 -7.92 3.81
N TYR A 296 13.66 -7.95 5.04
CA TYR A 296 13.19 -9.17 5.69
C TYR A 296 11.96 -9.74 4.99
N ASP A 297 12.13 -10.84 4.26
CA ASP A 297 11.05 -11.59 3.62
C ASP A 297 11.44 -13.08 3.58
N PRO A 298 11.26 -13.81 4.70
CA PRO A 298 11.58 -15.24 4.76
C PRO A 298 10.76 -16.06 3.76
N THR A 299 9.58 -15.58 3.36
CA THR A 299 8.74 -16.22 2.35
C THR A 299 9.40 -16.15 0.96
N LYS A 300 9.93 -14.98 0.56
CA LYS A 300 10.73 -14.82 -0.67
C LYS A 300 11.91 -15.79 -0.69
N TRP A 301 12.67 -15.87 0.39
CA TRP A 301 13.83 -16.76 0.46
C TRP A 301 13.42 -18.23 0.39
N SER A 302 12.34 -18.62 1.07
CA SER A 302 11.81 -19.99 1.02
C SER A 302 11.39 -20.40 -0.39
N ILE A 303 10.64 -19.54 -1.09
CA ILE A 303 10.21 -19.79 -2.47
C ILE A 303 11.44 -19.87 -3.40
N TRP A 304 12.43 -19.00 -3.22
CA TRP A 304 13.67 -19.04 -3.99
C TRP A 304 14.45 -20.34 -3.76
N ILE A 305 14.57 -20.82 -2.52
CA ILE A 305 15.20 -22.11 -2.20
C ILE A 305 14.43 -23.25 -2.90
N TRP A 306 13.10 -23.27 -2.81
CA TRP A 306 12.29 -24.27 -3.51
C TRP A 306 12.46 -24.22 -5.03
N LYS A 307 12.72 -23.05 -5.60
CA LYS A 307 13.09 -22.93 -7.02
C LYS A 307 14.41 -23.64 -7.31
N GLN A 308 15.44 -23.43 -6.50
CA GLN A 308 16.72 -24.11 -6.67
C GLN A 308 16.60 -25.64 -6.53
N LEU A 309 15.67 -26.11 -5.70
CA LEU A 309 15.36 -27.53 -5.53
C LEU A 309 14.42 -28.10 -6.61
N GLY A 310 13.97 -27.30 -7.58
CA GLY A 310 13.03 -27.71 -8.63
C GLY A 310 11.59 -27.93 -8.14
N LEU A 311 11.25 -27.51 -6.91
CA LEU A 311 9.91 -27.63 -6.33
C LEU A 311 8.99 -26.45 -6.71
N ALA A 312 9.57 -25.29 -6.99
CA ALA A 312 8.90 -24.09 -7.47
C ALA A 312 9.51 -23.62 -8.81
N TYR A 313 8.72 -22.99 -9.68
CA TYR A 313 9.13 -22.51 -10.99
C TYR A 313 8.26 -21.34 -11.44
N ASP A 314 8.62 -20.68 -12.56
CA ASP A 314 7.92 -19.50 -13.10
C ASP A 314 7.69 -18.38 -12.07
N LEU A 315 8.70 -18.10 -11.22
CA LEU A 315 8.64 -16.99 -10.26
C LEU A 315 8.54 -15.66 -11.01
N LYS A 316 7.41 -14.97 -10.86
CA LYS A 316 7.11 -13.69 -11.51
C LYS A 316 7.79 -12.56 -10.75
N GLN A 317 8.46 -11.68 -11.48
CA GLN A 317 9.04 -10.44 -10.98
C GLN A 317 8.67 -9.30 -11.93
N PHE A 318 8.30 -8.14 -11.38
CA PHE A 318 8.15 -6.95 -12.20
C PHE A 318 9.52 -6.46 -12.68
N ARG A 319 9.54 -5.84 -13.87
CA ARG A 319 10.75 -5.22 -14.41
C ARG A 319 11.18 -4.09 -13.48
N GLN A 320 12.47 -4.01 -13.17
CA GLN A 320 13.01 -2.98 -12.27
C GLN A 320 12.61 -1.56 -12.72
N ASN A 321 12.64 -1.30 -14.03
CA ASN A 321 12.23 -0.01 -14.58
C ASN A 321 10.79 0.41 -14.22
N GLU A 322 9.84 -0.53 -14.15
CA GLU A 322 8.45 -0.21 -13.79
C GLU A 322 8.31 0.05 -12.29
N ILE A 323 9.10 -0.66 -11.47
CA ILE A 323 9.17 -0.42 -10.02
C ILE A 323 9.77 0.98 -9.75
N GLU A 324 10.86 1.33 -10.41
CA GLU A 324 11.50 2.64 -10.26
C GLU A 324 10.64 3.78 -10.80
N LYS A 325 9.91 3.59 -11.90
CA LYS A 325 8.92 4.57 -12.35
C LYS A 325 7.90 4.89 -11.27
N GLY A 326 7.30 3.87 -10.63
CA GLY A 326 6.34 4.08 -9.54
C GLY A 326 6.97 4.84 -8.38
N ARG A 327 8.20 4.48 -8.00
CA ARG A 327 8.95 5.15 -6.93
C ARG A 327 9.21 6.64 -7.26
N VAL A 328 9.69 6.94 -8.47
CA VAL A 328 9.98 8.30 -8.91
C VAL A 328 8.70 9.12 -9.03
N GLN A 329 7.61 8.55 -9.56
CA GLN A 329 6.30 9.22 -9.63
C GLN A 329 5.81 9.62 -8.22
N GLN A 330 5.95 8.73 -7.25
CA GLN A 330 5.54 9.01 -5.88
C GLN A 330 6.47 10.02 -5.18
N MET A 331 7.77 10.01 -5.47
CA MET A 331 8.69 11.05 -5.02
C MET A 331 8.36 12.41 -5.62
N GLN A 332 8.09 12.47 -6.93
CA GLN A 332 7.71 13.70 -7.63
C GLN A 332 6.43 14.27 -7.03
N LYS A 333 5.41 13.45 -6.78
CA LYS A 333 4.18 13.88 -6.12
C LYS A 333 4.44 14.52 -4.75
N LYS A 334 5.27 13.88 -3.92
CA LYS A 334 5.65 14.43 -2.60
C LYS A 334 6.46 15.73 -2.72
N LEU A 335 7.34 15.81 -3.73
CA LEU A 335 8.10 17.00 -4.03
C LEU A 335 7.17 18.14 -4.44
N ASP A 336 6.23 17.91 -5.35
CA ASP A 336 5.24 18.89 -5.80
C ASP A 336 4.39 19.41 -4.64
N GLN A 337 3.93 18.51 -3.76
CA GLN A 337 3.21 18.90 -2.54
C GLN A 337 4.06 19.80 -1.64
N LYS A 338 5.34 19.48 -1.45
CA LYS A 338 6.25 20.31 -0.66
C LYS A 338 6.51 21.64 -1.35
N CYS A 339 6.75 21.66 -2.66
CA CYS A 339 6.94 22.86 -3.45
C CYS A 339 5.72 23.79 -3.34
N ALA A 340 4.50 23.25 -3.33
CA ALA A 340 3.28 24.04 -3.18
C ALA A 340 3.13 24.73 -1.82
N THR A 341 3.89 24.32 -0.80
CA THR A 341 3.90 24.97 0.53
C THR A 341 4.91 26.12 0.65
N LEU A 342 5.79 26.28 -0.34
CA LEU A 342 6.86 27.27 -0.32
C LEU A 342 6.47 28.49 -1.15
N ASP A 343 6.94 29.66 -0.74
CA ASP A 343 6.82 30.89 -1.53
C ASP A 343 7.93 30.94 -2.57
N TRP A 344 7.55 30.78 -3.84
CA TRP A 344 8.44 30.88 -5.01
C TRP A 344 8.35 32.25 -5.70
N GLY A 345 7.64 33.20 -5.10
CA GLY A 345 7.28 34.48 -5.70
C GLY A 345 6.28 34.35 -6.85
N THR A 346 6.00 35.48 -7.51
CA THR A 346 5.06 35.52 -8.64
C THR A 346 5.61 34.71 -9.82
N PRO A 347 4.83 33.77 -10.39
CA PRO A 347 5.20 33.02 -11.59
C PRO A 347 5.51 33.95 -12.76
N LEU A 348 6.51 33.60 -13.57
CA LEU A 348 6.96 34.46 -14.69
C LEU A 348 5.84 34.78 -15.68
N GLU A 349 4.93 33.83 -15.91
CA GLU A 349 3.77 33.97 -16.80
C GLU A 349 2.73 35.00 -16.31
N GLN A 350 2.73 35.31 -15.02
CA GLN A 350 1.82 36.27 -14.40
C GLN A 350 2.43 37.68 -14.28
N LEU A 351 3.73 37.82 -14.57
CA LEU A 351 4.41 39.10 -14.49
C LEU A 351 4.09 39.97 -15.72
N PRO A 352 3.95 41.29 -15.55
CA PRO A 352 3.76 42.19 -16.68
C PRO A 352 5.00 42.21 -17.58
N VAL A 353 4.77 42.26 -18.88
CA VAL A 353 5.84 42.47 -19.86
C VAL A 353 6.17 43.96 -19.91
N VAL A 354 7.43 44.30 -19.70
CA VAL A 354 7.94 45.67 -19.60
C VAL A 354 8.98 45.91 -20.69
N HIS A 355 8.94 47.06 -21.35
CA HIS A 355 9.98 47.44 -22.31
C HIS A 355 11.24 47.93 -21.59
N TRP A 356 12.40 47.76 -22.23
CA TRP A 356 13.69 48.20 -21.67
C TRP A 356 13.69 49.70 -21.31
N ASP A 357 13.14 50.53 -22.19
CA ASP A 357 13.08 51.98 -21.98
C ASP A 357 12.22 52.34 -20.77
N ASP A 358 11.10 51.64 -20.57
CA ASP A 358 10.22 51.83 -19.41
C ASP A 358 10.92 51.40 -18.11
N PHE A 359 11.63 50.27 -18.12
CA PHE A 359 12.44 49.80 -16.97
C PHE A 359 13.51 50.84 -16.56
N VAL A 360 14.22 51.39 -17.54
CA VAL A 360 15.24 52.42 -17.30
C VAL A 360 14.61 53.73 -16.81
N ALA A 361 13.48 54.14 -17.40
CA ALA A 361 12.76 55.34 -16.99
C ALA A 361 12.24 55.23 -15.55
N ASP A 362 11.62 54.10 -15.20
CA ASP A 362 11.15 53.80 -13.85
C ASP A 362 12.29 53.82 -12.81
N SER A 363 13.46 53.31 -13.18
CA SER A 363 14.64 53.34 -12.32
C SER A 363 15.17 54.76 -12.10
N LYS A 364 15.18 55.60 -13.16
CA LYS A 364 15.54 57.03 -13.05
C LYS A 364 14.54 57.84 -12.22
N ASN A 365 13.27 57.42 -12.21
CA ASN A 365 12.20 58.01 -11.40
C ASN A 365 12.22 57.54 -9.93
N GLY A 366 13.27 56.84 -9.51
CA GLY A 366 13.52 56.52 -8.10
C GLY A 366 13.11 55.11 -7.67
N LYS A 367 12.63 54.25 -8.59
CA LYS A 367 12.41 52.84 -8.26
C LYS A 367 13.75 52.08 -8.24
N ALA A 368 13.98 51.27 -7.22
CA ALA A 368 15.19 50.44 -7.13
C ALA A 368 14.99 49.12 -7.89
N LEU A 369 15.04 49.17 -9.23
CA LEU A 369 14.84 48.01 -10.09
C LEU A 369 16.16 47.48 -10.66
N ILE A 370 16.29 46.15 -10.76
CA ILE A 370 17.44 45.48 -11.39
C ILE A 370 16.91 44.41 -12.33
N ALA A 371 17.47 44.33 -13.54
CA ALA A 371 17.20 43.24 -14.46
C ALA A 371 18.22 42.13 -14.27
N ILE A 372 17.77 40.89 -14.07
CA ILE A 372 18.61 39.70 -14.02
C ILE A 372 17.89 38.64 -14.83
N ALA A 373 18.59 38.02 -15.78
CA ALA A 373 18.04 36.93 -16.58
C ALA A 373 16.74 37.34 -17.31
N GLY A 374 16.66 38.58 -17.81
CA GLY A 374 15.44 39.10 -18.45
C GLY A 374 14.26 39.35 -17.51
N VAL A 375 14.41 39.16 -16.19
CA VAL A 375 13.37 39.40 -15.18
C VAL A 375 13.73 40.65 -14.37
N ILE A 376 12.74 41.50 -14.13
CA ILE A 376 12.87 42.74 -13.37
C ILE A 376 12.54 42.46 -11.91
N HIS A 377 13.45 42.87 -11.03
CA HIS A 377 13.35 42.68 -9.58
C HIS A 377 13.32 44.04 -8.88
N ASN A 378 12.41 44.20 -7.92
CA ASN A 378 12.30 45.37 -7.07
C ASN A 378 13.04 45.10 -5.75
N VAL A 379 14.17 45.79 -5.52
CA VAL A 379 15.10 45.47 -4.44
C VAL A 379 15.27 46.52 -3.33
N PRO A 380 14.42 47.55 -3.14
CA PRO A 380 14.70 48.67 -2.22
C PRO A 380 14.93 48.20 -0.78
N ASP A 381 14.11 47.25 -0.32
CA ASP A 381 14.19 46.69 1.03
C ASP A 381 15.42 45.80 1.21
N PHE A 382 15.87 45.14 0.14
CA PHE A 382 16.99 44.20 0.19
C PHE A 382 18.36 44.88 0.10
N ILE A 383 18.45 46.11 -0.42
CA ILE A 383 19.74 46.82 -0.62
C ILE A 383 20.59 46.88 0.67
N LYS A 384 19.95 47.10 1.82
CA LYS A 384 20.62 47.20 3.12
C LYS A 384 21.07 45.85 3.68
N ASP A 385 20.40 44.77 3.27
CA ASP A 385 20.59 43.42 3.77
C ASP A 385 21.45 42.57 2.82
N HIS A 386 21.82 43.13 1.65
CA HIS A 386 22.65 42.47 0.66
C HIS A 386 24.06 42.11 1.22
N PRO A 387 24.44 40.82 1.30
CA PRO A 387 25.69 40.40 1.94
C PRO A 387 26.96 40.93 1.27
N GLY A 388 26.93 41.18 -0.05
CA GLY A 388 28.04 41.79 -0.78
C GLY A 388 28.17 43.31 -0.56
N GLY A 389 27.28 43.89 0.26
CA GLY A 389 27.24 45.31 0.58
C GLY A 389 26.36 46.14 -0.35
N LYS A 390 25.91 47.27 0.19
CA LYS A 390 24.98 48.22 -0.47
C LYS A 390 25.52 48.77 -1.79
N ALA A 391 26.82 49.05 -1.88
CA ALA A 391 27.43 49.70 -3.04
C ALA A 391 27.30 48.84 -4.31
N LEU A 392 27.51 47.53 -4.19
CA LEU A 392 27.45 46.60 -5.34
C LEU A 392 26.04 46.56 -5.94
N ILE A 393 25.03 46.35 -5.10
CA ILE A 393 23.63 46.28 -5.56
C ILE A 393 23.12 47.64 -6.05
N SER A 394 23.51 48.74 -5.39
CA SER A 394 23.12 50.09 -5.82
C SER A 394 23.73 50.47 -7.17
N SER A 395 24.92 49.97 -7.49
CA SER A 395 25.57 50.20 -8.79
C SER A 395 24.86 49.53 -9.98
N ALA A 396 24.01 48.54 -9.69
CA ALA A 396 23.25 47.75 -10.65
C ALA A 396 21.82 48.26 -10.90
N ILE A 397 21.36 49.27 -10.15
CA ILE A 397 20.01 49.85 -10.33
C ILE A 397 19.86 50.40 -11.77
N GLY A 398 18.77 50.03 -12.43
CA GLY A 398 18.46 50.41 -13.81
C GLY A 398 19.32 49.74 -14.88
N LYS A 399 20.04 48.66 -14.52
CA LYS A 399 20.92 47.91 -15.43
C LYS A 399 20.55 46.42 -15.47
N ASP A 400 21.08 45.74 -16.47
CA ASP A 400 21.15 44.28 -16.51
C ASP A 400 22.36 43.80 -15.72
N ALA A 401 22.11 43.12 -14.61
CA ALA A 401 23.11 42.57 -13.70
C ALA A 401 23.32 41.06 -13.89
N THR A 402 22.78 40.45 -14.96
CA THR A 402 22.85 39.01 -15.22
C THR A 402 24.27 38.47 -15.15
N ALA A 403 25.22 39.13 -15.83
CA ALA A 403 26.61 38.70 -15.84
C ALA A 403 27.25 38.75 -14.45
N ILE A 404 26.92 39.75 -13.64
CA ILE A 404 27.47 39.92 -12.29
C ILE A 404 26.86 38.86 -11.34
N PHE A 405 25.60 38.51 -11.55
CA PHE A 405 24.84 37.57 -10.72
C PHE A 405 25.12 36.09 -11.03
N ASN A 406 25.26 35.73 -12.31
CA ASN A 406 25.42 34.35 -12.79
C ASN A 406 26.90 33.98 -13.10
N GLY A 407 27.86 34.42 -12.29
CA GLY A 407 29.23 33.90 -12.37
C GLY A 407 30.24 34.67 -13.23
N GLY A 408 29.86 35.80 -13.84
CA GLY A 408 30.84 36.72 -14.44
C GLY A 408 31.66 37.50 -13.42
N VAL A 409 31.17 37.60 -12.18
CA VAL A 409 31.91 38.13 -11.02
C VAL A 409 31.73 37.23 -9.81
N TYR A 410 30.48 36.87 -9.49
CA TYR A 410 30.16 35.96 -8.41
C TYR A 410 29.04 35.01 -8.86
N ASN A 411 29.21 33.72 -8.64
CA ASN A 411 28.17 32.74 -8.94
C ASN A 411 27.26 32.59 -7.70
N HIS A 412 26.10 33.24 -7.74
CA HIS A 412 25.20 33.31 -6.58
C HIS A 412 24.64 31.93 -6.21
N SER A 413 24.46 31.69 -4.91
CA SER A 413 23.98 30.40 -4.40
C SER A 413 22.47 30.20 -4.66
N ASN A 414 21.99 28.96 -4.59
CA ASN A 414 20.56 28.65 -4.68
C ASN A 414 19.70 29.49 -3.72
N ALA A 415 20.22 29.80 -2.52
CA ALA A 415 19.52 30.66 -1.56
C ALA A 415 19.33 32.09 -2.09
N ALA A 416 20.33 32.65 -2.78
CA ALA A 416 20.22 33.96 -3.40
C ALA A 416 19.25 33.95 -4.60
N HIS A 417 19.24 32.88 -5.41
CA HIS A 417 18.25 32.71 -6.48
C HIS A 417 16.81 32.59 -5.93
N ASN A 418 16.61 31.84 -4.84
CA ASN A 418 15.31 31.70 -4.18
C ASN A 418 14.84 33.01 -3.54
N LEU A 419 15.74 33.80 -2.97
CA LEU A 419 15.39 35.13 -2.45
C LEU A 419 15.06 36.08 -3.60
N LEU A 420 15.82 36.02 -4.69
CA LEU A 420 15.58 36.85 -5.87
C LEU A 420 14.19 36.61 -6.47
N SER A 421 13.70 35.36 -6.44
CA SER A 421 12.37 35.03 -6.98
C SER A 421 11.21 35.73 -6.28
N THR A 422 11.34 36.09 -4.99
CA THR A 422 10.29 36.80 -4.26
C THR A 422 10.25 38.30 -4.57
N MET A 423 11.28 38.83 -5.23
CA MET A 423 11.41 40.26 -5.58
C MET A 423 10.96 40.59 -7.01
N ARG A 424 10.43 39.62 -7.76
CA ARG A 424 10.04 39.80 -9.17
C ARG A 424 8.84 40.74 -9.33
N VAL A 425 8.94 41.67 -10.28
CA VAL A 425 7.87 42.64 -10.57
C VAL A 425 7.54 42.78 -12.06
N GLY A 426 8.34 42.22 -12.95
CA GLY A 426 8.10 42.27 -14.40
C GLY A 426 9.06 41.39 -15.19
N VAL A 427 8.76 41.20 -16.47
CA VAL A 427 9.61 40.50 -17.43
C VAL A 427 9.96 41.47 -18.55
N LEU A 428 11.22 41.57 -18.93
CA LEU A 428 11.63 42.39 -20.07
C LEU A 428 11.11 41.77 -21.37
N ARG A 429 10.56 42.59 -22.26
CA ARG A 429 10.13 42.15 -23.60
C ARG A 429 11.33 41.54 -24.35
N GLY A 430 11.22 40.27 -24.75
CA GLY A 430 12.31 39.50 -25.38
C GLY A 430 13.34 38.93 -24.39
N GLY A 431 13.24 39.22 -23.09
CA GLY A 431 14.15 38.72 -22.06
C GLY A 431 13.90 37.26 -21.68
N CYS A 432 12.63 36.82 -21.64
CA CYS A 432 12.29 35.41 -21.35
C CYS A 432 12.78 34.43 -22.42
N GLU A 433 12.96 34.86 -23.66
CA GLU A 433 13.51 34.00 -24.72
C GLU A 433 14.96 33.62 -24.41
N VAL A 434 15.74 34.44 -23.71
CA VAL A 434 17.15 34.11 -23.42
C VAL A 434 17.29 33.07 -22.29
N GLU A 435 16.38 33.07 -21.32
CA GLU A 435 16.41 32.12 -20.19
C GLU A 435 15.82 30.75 -20.52
N ILE A 436 14.78 30.71 -21.37
CA ILE A 436 14.22 29.45 -21.86
C ILE A 436 15.29 28.69 -22.67
N TRP A 437 16.05 29.39 -23.52
CA TRP A 437 17.12 28.76 -24.32
C TRP A 437 18.30 28.29 -23.46
N LYS A 438 18.64 29.00 -22.38
CA LYS A 438 19.68 28.55 -21.43
C LYS A 438 19.26 27.34 -20.61
N ARG A 439 18.02 27.28 -20.13
CA ARG A 439 17.51 26.09 -19.42
C ARG A 439 17.54 24.85 -20.31
N VAL A 440 17.12 24.97 -21.57
CA VAL A 440 17.17 23.87 -22.54
C VAL A 440 18.62 23.42 -22.81
N GLN A 441 19.58 24.36 -22.96
CA GLN A 441 20.99 24.00 -23.13
C GLN A 441 21.61 23.31 -21.91
N PHE A 442 21.31 23.76 -20.69
CA PHE A 442 21.79 23.10 -19.47
C PHE A 442 21.19 21.71 -19.27
N GLU A 443 19.90 21.52 -19.61
CA GLU A 443 19.24 20.21 -19.59
C GLU A 443 19.84 19.25 -20.64
N ASP A 444 20.25 19.75 -21.81
CA ASP A 444 20.91 18.95 -22.87
C ASP A 444 22.39 18.63 -22.56
N GLU A 445 23.13 19.52 -21.87
CA GLU A 445 24.53 19.26 -21.45
C GLU A 445 24.63 18.22 -20.31
N ASP A 446 23.71 18.23 -19.35
CA ASP A 446 23.64 17.21 -18.29
C ASP A 446 23.12 15.86 -18.83
N ALA A 447 22.26 15.87 -19.86
CA ALA A 447 21.78 14.65 -20.54
C ALA A 447 22.81 14.03 -21.50
N SER A 448 23.80 14.80 -21.96
CA SER A 448 24.87 14.32 -22.86
C SER A 448 26.17 13.94 -22.14
N SER A 449 26.23 14.13 -20.82
CA SER A 449 27.37 13.78 -19.95
C SER A 449 27.10 12.59 -19.01
N THR A 450 25.99 11.87 -19.22
CA THR A 450 25.70 10.53 -18.66
C THR A 450 25.57 9.49 -19.77
#